data_AF-A0AAW2PVE0-F1
#
_entry.id   AF-A0AAW2PVE0-F1
#
_cell.length_a   1.000
_cell.length_b   1.000
_cell.length_c   1.000
_cell.angle_alpha   90.00
_cell.angle_beta   90.00
_cell.angle_gamma   90.00
#
_symmetry.space_group_name_H-M   'P 1'
#
loop_
_entity.id
_entity.type
_entity.pdbx_description
1 polymer ?
#
loop_
_entity_poly.entity_id
_entity_poly.type
_entity_poly.pdbx_seq_one_letter_code
_entity_poly.pdbx_strand_id
1 'polypeptide(L)'
;MTISLLAHLACEKGIWGPHLIVVPTSVMLNWETEFLKWCPAFKILTYFGSAKERRIKRQGWLKPNSFHVCITTYRLVIQDSKVFKRKKWKYLILDEAH
;
A
#
# COMPACT_ATOMS: atom_id res chain seq x y z
N MET A 1 -7.32 -13.15 -4.56
CA MET A 1 -8.56 -12.43 -4.95
C MET A 1 -8.43 -10.91 -4.84
N THR A 2 -7.82 -10.37 -3.79
CA THR A 2 -7.67 -8.92 -3.56
C THR A 2 -6.98 -8.16 -4.71
N ILE A 3 -5.90 -8.70 -5.28
CA ILE A 3 -5.19 -8.05 -6.41
C ILE A 3 -6.10 -7.92 -7.62
N SER A 4 -6.90 -8.96 -7.91
CA SER A 4 -7.88 -8.94 -9.01
C SER A 4 -8.98 -7.90 -8.77
N LEU A 5 -9.46 -7.71 -7.53
CA LEU A 5 -10.41 -6.66 -7.19
C LEU A 5 -9.82 -5.26 -7.46
N LEU A 6 -8.59 -5.01 -7.03
CA LEU A 6 -7.92 -3.73 -7.27
C LEU A 6 -7.68 -3.48 -8.76
N ALA A 7 -7.28 -4.51 -9.51
CA ALA A 7 -7.12 -4.43 -10.95
C ALA A 7 -8.43 -4.09 -11.67
N HIS A 8 -9.53 -4.75 -11.29
CA HIS A 8 -10.86 -4.46 -11.83
C HIS A 8 -11.30 -3.01 -11.51
N LEU A 9 -11.07 -2.52 -10.29
CA LEU A 9 -11.35 -1.12 -9.92
C LEU A 9 -10.54 -0.12 -10.77
N ALA A 10 -9.29 -0.42 -11.07
CA ALA A 10 -8.46 0.42 -11.91
C ALA A 10 -8.91 0.40 -13.38
N CYS A 11 -9.19 -0.78 -13.94
CA CYS A 11 -9.56 -0.94 -15.34
C CYS A 11 -10.98 -0.41 -15.64
N GLU A 12 -11.97 -0.77 -14.84
CA GLU A 12 -13.37 -0.44 -15.15
C GLU A 12 -13.82 0.90 -14.57
N LYS A 13 -13.33 1.27 -13.39
CA LYS A 13 -13.76 2.49 -12.69
C LYS A 13 -12.72 3.61 -12.72
N GLY A 14 -11.53 3.36 -13.28
CA GLY A 14 -10.43 4.32 -13.27
C GLY A 14 -9.91 4.63 -11.86
N ILE A 15 -10.18 3.76 -10.86
CA ILE A 15 -9.77 3.99 -9.47
C ILE A 15 -8.44 3.25 -9.25
N TRP A 16 -7.34 3.96 -9.46
CA TRP A 16 -5.98 3.43 -9.29
C TRP A 16 -5.46 3.53 -7.85
N GLY A 17 -6.04 4.39 -7.02
CA GLY A 17 -5.61 4.56 -5.62
C GLY A 17 -5.78 5.97 -5.09
N PRO A 18 -5.17 6.29 -3.93
CA PRO A 18 -4.26 5.43 -3.16
C PRO A 18 -5.00 4.36 -2.32
N HIS A 19 -4.54 3.11 -2.39
CA HIS A 19 -5.04 1.98 -1.58
C HIS A 19 -4.03 1.61 -0.49
N LEU A 20 -4.52 1.18 0.67
CA LEU A 20 -3.70 0.73 1.81
C LEU A 20 -3.93 -0.76 2.05
N ILE A 21 -2.85 -1.53 2.08
CA ILE A 21 -2.86 -2.96 2.40
C ILE A 21 -2.02 -3.15 3.66
N VAL A 22 -2.64 -3.76 4.69
CA VAL A 22 -2.00 -4.05 5.96
C VAL A 22 -1.88 -5.56 6.09
N VAL A 23 -0.64 -6.04 6.17
CA VAL A 23 -0.29 -7.46 6.15
C VAL A 23 0.74 -7.78 7.23
N PRO A 24 0.87 -9.05 7.66
CA PRO A 24 2.03 -9.49 8.45
C PRO A 24 3.36 -9.22 7.74
N THR A 25 4.42 -8.94 8.51
CA THR A 25 5.75 -8.65 7.95
C THR A 25 6.28 -9.79 7.06
N SER A 26 5.95 -11.03 7.40
CA SER A 26 6.41 -12.25 6.70
C SER A 26 5.92 -12.32 5.25
N VAL A 27 4.73 -11.80 4.96
CA VAL A 27 4.10 -11.93 3.63
C VAL A 27 4.20 -10.66 2.80
N MET A 28 4.75 -9.56 3.34
CA MET A 28 4.84 -8.27 2.64
C MET A 28 5.59 -8.36 1.30
N LEU A 29 6.73 -9.06 1.28
CA LEU A 29 7.53 -9.22 0.05
C LEU A 29 6.81 -10.11 -0.97
N ASN A 30 6.01 -11.07 -0.50
CA ASN A 30 5.19 -11.90 -1.38
C ASN A 30 4.14 -11.04 -2.09
N TRP A 31 3.46 -10.16 -1.35
CA TRP A 31 2.50 -9.21 -1.93
C TRP A 31 3.14 -8.29 -2.98
N GLU A 32 4.31 -7.72 -2.70
CA GLU A 32 5.05 -6.90 -3.67
C GLU A 32 5.36 -7.69 -4.96
N THR A 33 5.85 -8.92 -4.79
CA THR A 33 6.17 -9.82 -5.90
C THR A 33 4.94 -10.16 -6.73
N GLU A 34 3.81 -10.47 -6.09
CA GLU A 34 2.55 -10.76 -6.76
C GLU A 34 2.03 -9.55 -7.55
N PHE A 35 2.09 -8.34 -6.99
CA PHE A 35 1.70 -7.14 -7.72
C PHE A 35 2.57 -6.92 -8.95
N LEU A 36 3.89 -7.06 -8.83
CA LEU A 36 4.80 -6.91 -9.96
C LEU A 36 4.56 -7.98 -11.04
N LYS A 37 4.23 -9.21 -10.64
CA LYS A 37 3.94 -10.32 -11.55
C LYS A 37 2.61 -10.16 -12.28
N TRP A 38 1.54 -9.86 -11.54
CA TRP A 38 0.17 -9.91 -12.06
C TRP A 38 -0.35 -8.55 -12.53
N CYS A 39 0.15 -7.45 -11.96
CA CYS A 39 -0.36 -6.10 -12.20
C CYS A 39 0.79 -5.05 -12.22
N PRO A 40 1.77 -5.18 -13.14
CA PRO A 40 2.96 -4.34 -13.18
C PRO A 40 2.69 -2.85 -13.43
N ALA A 41 1.50 -2.50 -13.93
CA ALA A 41 1.07 -1.11 -14.12
C ALA A 41 0.84 -0.36 -12.78
N PHE A 42 0.71 -1.08 -11.66
CA PHE A 42 0.53 -0.46 -10.36
C PHE A 42 1.85 0.03 -9.77
N LYS A 43 1.86 1.28 -9.31
CA LYS A 43 2.95 1.83 -8.50
C LYS A 43 2.78 1.36 -7.07
N ILE A 44 3.59 0.40 -6.65
CA ILE A 44 3.56 -0.16 -5.29
C ILE A 44 4.60 0.55 -4.41
N LEU A 45 4.21 0.85 -3.17
CA LEU A 45 5.12 1.36 -2.15
C LEU A 45 5.10 0.46 -0.92
N THR A 46 6.21 -0.26 -0.71
CA THR A 46 6.43 -1.09 0.48
C THR A 46 6.93 -0.23 1.64
N TYR A 47 6.06 0.00 2.62
CA TYR A 47 6.37 0.79 3.81
C TYR A 47 6.88 -0.10 4.94
N PHE A 48 8.18 -0.40 4.86
CA PHE A 48 8.97 -1.10 5.87
C PHE A 48 10.35 -0.45 6.04
N GLY A 49 11.08 -0.87 7.08
CA GLY A 49 12.46 -0.46 7.36
C GLY A 49 12.57 0.40 8.61
N SER A 50 13.78 0.89 8.86
CA SER A 50 14.15 1.80 9.94
C SER A 50 13.40 3.14 9.85
N ALA A 51 13.38 3.91 10.95
CA ALA A 51 12.74 5.22 10.98
C ALA A 51 13.31 6.20 9.92
N LYS A 52 14.61 6.08 9.61
CA LYS A 52 15.29 6.88 8.59
C LYS A 52 14.81 6.53 7.19
N GLU A 53 14.74 5.25 6.85
CA GLU A 53 14.22 4.79 5.55
C GLU A 53 12.76 5.18 5.37
N ARG A 54 11.93 5.02 6.41
CA ARG A 54 10.52 5.46 6.37
C ARG A 54 10.41 6.98 6.17
N ARG A 55 11.31 7.78 6.74
CA ARG A 55 11.34 9.23 6.49
C ARG A 55 11.63 9.56 5.03
N ILE A 56 12.52 8.80 4.38
CA ILE A 56 12.83 8.96 2.95
C ILE A 56 11.62 8.54 2.11
N LYS A 57 11.00 7.38 2.39
CA LYS A 57 9.78 6.90 1.71
C LYS A 57 8.59 7.87 1.83
N ARG A 58 8.57 8.69 2.88
CA ARG A 58 7.55 9.74 3.08
C ARG A 58 7.80 11.00 2.24
N GLN A 59 8.97 11.17 1.63
CA GLN A 59 9.24 12.32 0.76
C GLN A 59 8.35 12.23 -0.49
N GLY A 60 7.56 13.27 -0.74
CA GLY A 60 6.60 13.27 -1.86
C GLY A 60 5.37 12.39 -1.64
N TRP A 61 5.18 11.78 -0.46
CA TRP A 61 4.04 10.92 -0.14
C TRP A 61 2.68 11.59 -0.33
N LEU A 62 2.59 12.91 -0.12
CA LEU A 62 1.34 13.66 -0.27
C LEU A 62 1.06 14.07 -1.72
N LYS A 63 2.02 13.91 -2.63
CA LYS A 63 1.83 14.24 -4.04
C LYS A 63 0.73 13.33 -4.65
N PRO A 64 -0.08 13.87 -5.58
CA PRO A 64 -0.97 13.02 -6.37
C PRO A 64 -0.15 12.00 -7.17
N ASN A 65 -0.69 10.79 -7.33
CA ASN A 65 -0.08 9.71 -8.11
C ASN A 65 1.35 9.30 -7.69
N SER A 66 1.72 9.55 -6.42
CA SER A 66 2.99 9.11 -5.83
C SER A 66 3.13 7.58 -5.84
N PHE A 67 2.03 6.90 -5.52
CA PHE A 67 1.87 5.45 -5.55
C PHE A 67 0.38 5.13 -5.65
N HIS A 68 0.07 3.96 -6.18
CA HIS A 68 -1.29 3.42 -6.32
C HIS A 68 -1.65 2.56 -5.10
N VAL A 69 -0.72 1.74 -4.63
CA VAL A 69 -0.93 0.85 -3.48
C VAL A 69 0.23 1.03 -2.50
N CYS A 70 -0.09 1.16 -1.21
CA CYS A 70 0.89 1.08 -0.14
C CYS A 70 0.69 -0.19 0.66
N ILE A 71 1.76 -0.97 0.82
CA ILE A 71 1.77 -2.20 1.61
C ILE A 71 2.56 -1.93 2.89
N THR A 72 1.98 -2.25 4.03
CA THR A 72 2.61 -2.00 5.34
C THR A 72 2.16 -3.04 6.37
N THR A 73 2.66 -2.94 7.60
CA THR A 73 2.31 -3.86 8.69
C THR A 73 1.45 -3.19 9.75
N TYR A 74 0.67 -3.99 10.47
CA TYR A 74 -0.16 -3.53 11.58
C TYR A 74 0.61 -2.65 12.57
N ARG A 75 1.81 -3.11 12.98
CA ARG A 75 2.69 -2.37 13.89
C ARG A 75 3.06 -0.99 13.34
N LEU A 76 3.39 -0.90 12.05
CA LEU A 76 3.81 0.36 11.43
C LEU A 76 2.63 1.32 11.20
N VAL A 77 1.44 0.82 10.85
CA VAL A 77 0.23 1.65 10.75
C VAL A 77 -0.11 2.29 12.08
N ILE A 78 -0.03 1.53 13.18
CA ILE A 78 -0.32 2.04 14.52
C ILE A 78 0.74 3.07 14.94
N GLN A 79 2.03 2.71 14.79
CA GLN A 79 3.16 3.55 15.16
C GLN A 79 3.18 4.88 14.39
N ASP A 80 2.97 4.85 13.07
CA ASP A 80 3.01 6.01 12.19
C ASP A 80 1.58 6.51 11.84
N SER A 81 0.58 6.21 12.67
CA SER A 81 -0.85 6.46 12.40
C SER A 81 -1.17 7.92 12.03
N LYS A 82 -0.47 8.88 12.64
CA LYS A 82 -0.60 10.31 12.31
C LYS A 82 -0.27 10.60 10.84
N VAL A 83 0.68 9.90 10.25
CA VAL A 83 1.05 10.06 8.82
C VAL A 83 0.00 9.41 7.93
N PHE A 84 -0.41 8.18 8.25
CA PHE A 84 -1.41 7.45 7.47
C PHE A 84 -2.76 8.16 7.45
N LYS A 85 -3.17 8.78 8.56
CA LYS A 85 -4.41 9.58 8.66
C LYS A 85 -4.42 10.83 7.77
N ARG A 86 -3.26 11.37 7.38
CA ARG A 86 -3.17 12.56 6.51
C ARG A 86 -3.47 12.26 5.03
N LYS A 87 -3.38 10.99 4.61
CA LYS A 87 -3.69 10.56 3.25
C LYS A 87 -5.15 10.06 3.22
N LYS A 88 -5.93 10.51 2.23
CA LYS A 88 -7.28 10.00 2.00
C LYS A 88 -7.20 8.71 1.18
N TRP A 89 -7.32 7.57 1.85
CA TRP A 89 -7.28 6.25 1.22
C TRP A 89 -8.61 5.94 0.54
N LYS A 90 -8.54 5.27 -0.62
CA LYS A 90 -9.72 4.78 -1.34
C LYS A 90 -10.21 3.46 -0.79
N TYR A 91 -9.28 2.55 -0.51
CA TYR A 91 -9.57 1.26 0.12
C TYR A 91 -8.53 0.96 1.17
N LEU A 92 -8.97 0.28 2.23
CA LEU A 92 -8.15 -0.34 3.25
C LEU A 92 -8.43 -1.85 3.19
N ILE A 93 -7.38 -2.63 3.00
CA ILE A 93 -7.42 -4.09 3.02
C ILE A 93 -6.60 -4.56 4.21
N LEU A 94 -7.18 -5.44 5.01
CA LEU A 94 -6.54 -6.07 6.16
C LEU A 94 -6.41 -7.55 5.85
N ASP A 95 -5.18 -8.04 5.77
CA ASP A 95 -4.87 -9.45 5.57
C ASP A 95 -4.59 -10.09 6.94
N GLU A 96 -5.17 -11.25 7.22
CA GLU A 96 -5.02 -11.95 8.52
C GLU A 96 -5.45 -11.11 9.73
N ALA A 97 -6.65 -10.53 9.71
CA ALA A 97 -7.25 -9.89 10.89
C ALA A 97 -7.89 -10.97 11.78
N HIS A 98 -7.11 -11.52 12.71
CA HIS A 98 -7.58 -12.41 13.77
C HIS A 98 -7.90 -11.64 15.06
#